data_AF-A0A397UV25-F1
#
_entry.id   AF-A0A397UV25-F1
#
_cell.length_a   1.000
_cell.length_b   1.000
_cell.length_c   1.000
_cell.angle_alpha   90.00
_cell.angle_beta   90.00
_cell.angle_gamma   90.00
#
_symmetry.space_group_name_H-M   'P 1'
#
loop_
_entity.id
_entity.type
_entity.pdbx_description
1 polymer ?
#
loop_
_entity_poly.entity_id
_entity_poly.type
_entity_poly.pdbx_seq_one_letter_code
_entity_poly.pdbx_strand_id
1 'polypeptide(L)' 'MTWRSQLSKYLKELRVHFCQTSPASKGVREFIAQNYRSLKAANPHFPILIREASGVIARFSN' A
#
# COMPACT_ATOMS: atom_id res chain seq x y z
N MET A 1 1.76 0.15 18.35
CA MET A 1 1.62 0.11 16.88
C MET A 1 2.94 -0.38 16.27
N THR A 2 3.25 -1.67 16.40
CA THR A 2 4.59 -2.23 16.10
C THR A 2 4.64 -3.02 14.78
N TRP A 3 3.47 -3.29 14.19
CA TRP A 3 3.36 -4.10 12.97
C TRP A 3 3.95 -3.41 11.73
N ARG A 4 3.99 -2.07 11.69
CA ARG A 4 4.48 -1.30 10.54
C ARG A 4 5.97 -1.55 10.27
N SER A 5 6.81 -1.66 11.28
CA SER A 5 8.25 -1.95 11.10
C SER A 5 8.55 -3.44 10.93
N GLN A 6 7.60 -4.31 11.24
CA GLN A 6 7.74 -5.76 11.06
C GLN A 6 7.45 -6.20 9.62
N LEU A 7 6.76 -5.38 8.81
CA LEU A 7 6.50 -5.67 7.39
C LEU A 7 7.80 -5.92 6.60
N SER A 8 8.82 -5.10 6.81
CA SER A 8 10.13 -5.24 6.14
C SER A 8 10.93 -6.47 6.58
N LYS A 9 10.55 -7.11 7.70
CA LYS A 9 11.18 -8.34 8.19
C LYS A 9 10.67 -9.60 7.48
N TYR A 10 9.42 -9.58 7.02
CA TYR A 10 8.73 -10.76 6.49
C TYR A 10 8.37 -10.65 5.01
N LEU A 11 8.32 -9.44 4.47
CA LEU A 11 7.97 -9.17 3.07
C LEU A 11 9.15 -8.52 2.35
N LYS A 12 9.29 -8.82 1.05
CA LYS A 12 10.32 -8.22 0.19
C LYS A 12 9.81 -6.98 -0.53
N GLU A 13 8.55 -7.00 -0.97
CA GLU A 13 7.87 -5.83 -1.54
C GLU A 13 6.42 -5.76 -1.07
N LEU A 14 5.85 -4.55 -1.10
CA LEU A 14 4.41 -4.35 -0.96
C LEU A 14 3.92 -3.65 -2.21
N ARG A 15 3.14 -4.36 -3.03
CA ARG A 15 2.54 -3.79 -4.22
C ARG A 15 1.04 -3.59 -4.02
N VAL A 16 0.60 -2.33 -4.10
CA VAL A 16 -0.80 -1.95 -3.93
C VAL A 16 -1.37 -1.53 -5.26
N HIS A 17 -2.33 -2.31 -5.76
CA HIS A 17 -3.04 -2.02 -7.00
C HIS A 17 -4.44 -1.52 -6.64
N PHE A 18 -4.80 -0.32 -7.09
CA PHE A 18 -6.15 0.22 -6.88
C PHE A 18 -6.61 1.08 -8.07
N CYS A 19 -7.92 1.29 -8.17
CA CYS A 19 -8.53 2.10 -9.21
C CYS A 19 -8.77 3.56 -8.74
N GLN A 20 -8.43 4.54 -9.59
CA GLN A 20 -8.61 5.97 -9.31
C GLN A 20 -10.08 6.43 -9.37
N THR A 21 -10.96 5.68 -10.01
CA THR A 21 -12.35 6.13 -10.23
C THR A 21 -13.39 5.21 -9.59
N SER A 22 -13.05 3.95 -9.35
CA SER A 22 -14.01 3.00 -8.79
C SER A 22 -14.27 3.25 -7.30
N PRO A 23 -15.55 3.31 -6.86
CA PRO A 23 -15.91 3.47 -5.46
C PRO A 23 -15.42 2.31 -4.58
N ALA A 24 -15.25 1.11 -5.14
CA ALA A 24 -14.70 -0.05 -4.43
C ALA A 24 -13.23 0.16 -3.99
N SER A 25 -12.49 1.04 -4.65
CA SER A 25 -11.08 1.36 -4.34
C SER A 25 -10.92 2.59 -3.42
N LYS A 26 -12.02 3.23 -2.99
CA LYS A 26 -11.98 4.45 -2.18
C LYS A 26 -11.27 4.24 -0.84
N GLY A 27 -11.59 3.16 -0.14
CA GLY A 27 -10.97 2.86 1.17
C GLY A 27 -9.47 2.62 1.09
N VAL A 28 -8.98 1.98 0.02
CA VAL A 28 -7.53 1.77 -0.19
C VAL A 28 -6.82 3.09 -0.47
N ARG A 29 -7.47 4.00 -1.20
CA ARG A 29 -6.92 5.34 -1.48
C ARG A 29 -6.76 6.17 -0.20
N GLU A 30 -7.80 6.18 0.64
CA GLU A 30 -7.76 6.86 1.94
C GLU A 30 -6.71 6.24 2.87
N PHE A 31 -6.63 4.90 2.90
CA PHE A 31 -5.61 4.19 3.67
C PHE A 31 -4.19 4.58 3.24
N ILE A 32 -3.91 4.60 1.94
CA ILE A 32 -2.61 5.01 1.40
C ILE A 32 -2.32 6.48 1.77
N ALA A 33 -3.27 7.39 1.55
CA ALA A 33 -3.08 8.82 1.84
C ALA A 33 -2.68 9.08 3.30
N GLN A 34 -3.30 8.36 4.25
CA GLN A 34 -3.04 8.52 5.68
C GLN A 34 -1.82 7.73 6.17
N ASN A 35 -1.59 6.51 5.64
CA ASN A 35 -0.61 5.58 6.21
C ASN A 35 0.71 5.51 5.42
N TYR A 36 0.75 5.93 4.16
CA TYR A 36 1.95 5.78 3.32
C TYR A 36 3.15 6.52 3.90
N ARG A 37 2.97 7.74 4.40
CA ARG A 37 4.05 8.53 5.00
C ARG A 37 4.65 7.83 6.23
N SER A 38 3.81 7.29 7.11
CA SER A 38 4.27 6.60 8.32
C SER A 38 4.90 5.24 8.01
N LEU A 39 4.37 4.50 7.03
CA LEU A 39 4.93 3.24 6.55
C LEU A 39 6.33 3.42 5.93
N LYS A 40 6.50 4.47 5.11
CA LYS A 40 7.78 4.79 4.47
C LYS A 40 8.80 5.32 5.48
N ALA A 41 8.37 6.15 6.44
CA ALA A 41 9.22 6.63 7.52
C ALA A 41 9.71 5.48 8.42
N ALA A 42 8.85 4.49 8.70
CA ALA A 42 9.22 3.32 9.50
C ALA A 42 10.08 2.30 8.74
N ASN A 43 10.07 2.31 7.39
CA ASN A 43 10.80 1.35 6.56
C ASN A 43 11.43 2.02 5.33
N PRO A 44 12.55 2.74 5.47
CA PRO A 44 13.17 3.47 4.37
C PRO A 44 13.71 2.58 3.23
N HIS A 45 14.07 1.32 3.55
CA HIS A 45 14.60 0.34 2.58
C HIS A 45 13.54 -0.61 2.00
N PHE A 46 12.27 -0.50 2.42
CA PHE A 46 11.22 -1.41 1.96
C PHE A 46 10.51 -0.86 0.71
N PRO A 47 10.53 -1.57 -0.42
CA PRO A 47 9.90 -1.10 -1.65
C PRO A 47 8.38 -1.22 -1.55
N ILE A 48 7.72 -0.07 -1.34
CA ILE A 48 6.26 0.08 -1.41
C ILE A 48 5.91 0.65 -2.78
N LEU A 49 5.32 -0.17 -3.64
CA LEU A 49 4.97 0.16 -5.01
C LEU A 49 3.46 0.40 -5.10
N ILE A 50 3.08 1.64 -5.38
CA ILE A 50 1.69 2.00 -5.66
C ILE A 50 1.50 1.97 -7.18
N ARG A 51 0.50 1.23 -7.65
CA ARG A 51 0.13 1.16 -9.08
C ARG A 51 -1.35 1.45 -9.21
N GLU A 52 -1.63 2.50 -9.96
CA GLU A 52 -2.99 2.91 -10.27
C GLU A 52 -3.40 2.22 -11.57
N ALA A 53 -4.46 1.42 -11.53
CA ALA A 53 -4.93 0.67 -12.68
C ALA A 53 -6.44 0.84 -12.86
N SER A 54 -6.86 1.22 -14.07
CA SER A 54 -8.28 1.38 -14.41
C SER A 54 -8.95 0.01 -14.54
N GLY A 55 -10.11 -0.17 -13.89
CA GLY A 55 -10.89 -1.41 -13.96
C GLY A 55 -10.38 -2.57 -13.10
N VAL A 56 -9.39 -2.36 -12.24
CA VAL A 56 -8.83 -3.43 -11.38
C VAL A 56 -9.43 -3.36 -9.97
N ILE A 57 -9.85 -4.53 -9.47
CA ILE A 57 -10.28 -4.71 -8.08
C ILE A 57 -9.06 -4.50 -7.17
N ALA A 58 -9.21 -3.79 -6.05
CA ALA A 58 -8.10 -3.51 -5.16
C ALA A 58 -7.46 -4.82 -4.66
N ARG A 59 -6.16 -5.00 -4.95
CA ARG A 59 -5.41 -6.21 -4.57
C ARG A 59 -4.06 -5.83 -3.98
N PHE A 60 -3.70 -6.52 -2.91
CA PHE A 60 -2.35 -6.57 -2.36
C PHE A 60 -1.68 -7.82 -2.90
N SER A 61 -0.61 -7.67 -3.68
CA SER A 61 0.23 -8.81 -4.08
C SER A 61 1.52 -8.81 -3.28
N ASN A 62 1.97 -10.02 -2.93
CA ASN A 62 3.26 -10.30 -2.30
C ASN A 62 4.34 -10.53 -3.36
#